data_AF-A0A182ETN4-F1
#
_entry.id   AF-A0A182ETN4-F1
#
_cell.length_a   1.000
_cell.length_b   1.000
_cell.length_c   1.000
_cell.angle_alpha   90.00
_cell.angle_beta   90.00
_cell.angle_gamma   90.00
#
_symmetry.space_group_name_H-M   'P 1'
#
loop_
_entity.id
_entity.type
_entity.pdbx_description
1 polymer ?
#
loop_
_entity_poly.entity_id
_entity_poly.type
_entity_poly.pdbx_seq_one_letter_code
_entity_poly.pdbx_strand_id
1 'polypeptide(L)'
;MVLYLNLNLILGLPLASVLWYYTPMQVKADNSLVPPVFERELLASKHMDIIPLDTVDEIVWVLTYNEYGRFMAETRNDTYPLAQRVNEEDLLWKKGEDNYPRRTYLPRDDTPLEVVYFCRRLYDCKQQKVETKKLTEKNNHMKRSRRHPWRHRARKYHR
;
A
#
# COMPACT_ATOMS: atom_id res chain seq x y z
N MET A 1 -13.36 -4.60 -3.89
CA MET A 1 -14.22 -3.91 -2.91
C MET A 1 -13.40 -3.73 -1.64
N VAL A 2 -13.31 -2.52 -1.06
CA VAL A 2 -12.63 -2.32 0.22
C VAL A 2 -13.57 -1.56 1.12
N LEU A 3 -13.87 -2.16 2.25
CA LEU A 3 -14.89 -1.68 3.18
C LEU A 3 -14.29 -0.62 4.09
N TYR A 4 -14.94 0.53 4.17
CA TYR A 4 -14.87 1.36 5.37
C TYR A 4 -16.15 1.07 6.16
N LEU A 5 -16.10 0.11 7.08
CA LEU A 5 -17.28 -0.30 7.84
C LEU A 5 -17.74 0.83 8.76
N ASN A 6 -18.89 1.41 8.44
CA ASN A 6 -19.72 2.15 9.40
C ASN A 6 -21.03 1.36 9.56
N LEU A 7 -21.18 0.73 10.72
CA LEU A 7 -22.34 -0.11 11.03
C LEU A 7 -23.56 0.78 11.23
N ASN A 8 -24.48 0.75 10.27
CA ASN A 8 -25.78 1.39 10.39
C ASN A 8 -26.86 0.32 10.47
N LEU A 9 -27.78 0.46 11.43
CA LEU A 9 -28.98 -0.35 11.52
C LEU A 9 -30.11 0.42 10.84
N ILE A 10 -30.45 0.04 9.62
CA ILE A 10 -31.68 0.53 8.96
C ILE A 10 -32.65 -0.64 8.97
N LEU A 11 -33.82 -0.45 9.62
CA LEU A 11 -34.86 -1.47 9.74
C LEU A 11 -34.40 -2.79 10.39
N GLY A 12 -33.36 -2.75 11.22
CA GLY A 12 -32.82 -3.91 11.92
C GLY A 12 -31.84 -4.77 11.11
N LEU A 13 -31.55 -4.41 9.86
CA LEU A 13 -30.56 -5.11 9.03
C LEU A 13 -29.18 -4.44 9.19
N PRO A 14 -28.09 -5.23 9.38
CA PRO A 14 -26.74 -4.69 9.44
C PRO A 14 -26.28 -4.28 8.05
N LEU A 15 -25.97 -2.99 7.87
CA LEU A 15 -25.47 -2.43 6.62
C LEU A 15 -24.05 -1.90 6.78
N ALA A 16 -23.31 -1.92 5.67
CA ALA A 16 -21.98 -1.36 5.55
C ALA A 16 -21.96 -0.27 4.48
N SER A 17 -21.43 0.92 4.83
CA SER A 17 -21.01 1.89 3.81
C SER A 17 -19.71 1.42 3.15
N VAL A 18 -19.56 1.61 1.84
CA VAL A 18 -18.39 1.12 1.10
C VAL A 18 -17.84 2.18 0.17
N LEU A 19 -16.53 2.11 -0.08
CA LEU A 19 -15.86 2.85 -1.14
C LEU A 19 -15.36 1.85 -2.17
N TRP A 20 -15.71 2.09 -3.43
CA TRP A 20 -15.35 1.17 -4.50
C TRP A 20 -13.90 1.31 -4.92
N TYR A 21 -13.25 0.15 -5.00
CA TYR A 21 -11.97 -0.04 -5.66
C TYR A 21 -12.20 -0.87 -6.92
N TYR A 22 -11.48 -0.55 -7.97
CA TYR A 22 -11.57 -1.25 -9.24
C TYR A 22 -10.23 -1.91 -9.58
N THR A 23 -10.31 -3.08 -10.19
CA THR A 23 -9.15 -3.72 -10.81
C THR A 23 -8.81 -3.03 -12.14
N PRO A 24 -7.58 -3.16 -12.63
CA PRO A 24 -7.17 -2.61 -13.92
C PRO A 24 -8.00 -3.18 -15.07
N MET A 25 -8.38 -4.46 -14.96
CA MET A 25 -9.22 -5.17 -15.93
C MET A 25 -10.63 -4.56 -16.00
N GLN A 26 -11.25 -4.27 -14.86
CA GLN A 26 -12.63 -3.72 -14.80
C GLN A 26 -12.75 -2.35 -15.47
N VAL A 27 -11.72 -1.51 -15.35
CA VAL A 27 -11.75 -0.15 -15.93
C VAL A 27 -11.10 -0.07 -17.30
N LYS A 28 -10.63 -1.21 -17.84
CA LYS A 28 -9.86 -1.28 -19.09
C LYS A 28 -8.72 -0.24 -19.09
N ALA A 29 -7.98 -0.19 -17.97
CA ALA A 29 -6.94 0.80 -17.78
C ALA A 29 -5.94 0.76 -18.94
N ASP A 30 -5.61 1.94 -19.47
CA ASP A 30 -4.67 2.03 -20.59
C ASP A 30 -3.27 1.56 -20.15
N ASN A 31 -2.70 0.64 -20.92
CA ASN A 31 -1.33 0.16 -20.73
C ASN A 31 -0.28 1.27 -20.92
N SER A 32 -0.66 2.42 -21.47
CA SER A 32 0.20 3.62 -21.58
C SER A 32 0.44 4.34 -20.26
N LEU A 33 -0.27 3.97 -19.18
CA LEU A 33 -0.05 4.55 -17.86
C LEU A 33 1.40 4.37 -17.42
N VAL A 34 2.01 5.46 -16.96
CA VAL A 34 3.37 5.45 -16.41
C VAL A 34 3.32 5.73 -14.91
N PRO A 35 3.86 4.85 -14.04
CA PRO A 35 4.36 3.50 -14.34
C PRO A 35 3.24 2.53 -14.79
N PRO A 36 3.52 1.37 -15.42
CA PRO A 36 2.49 0.42 -15.82
C PRO A 36 1.62 -0.02 -14.63
N VAL A 37 0.36 -0.36 -14.91
CA VAL A 37 -0.55 -0.91 -13.88
C VAL A 37 -0.15 -2.34 -13.57
N PHE A 38 -0.13 -2.71 -12.30
CA PHE A 38 0.20 -4.07 -11.87
C PHE A 38 -1.08 -4.86 -11.54
N GLU A 39 -1.00 -6.18 -11.62
CA GLU A 39 -2.13 -7.09 -11.35
C GLU A 39 -2.74 -6.90 -9.95
N ARG A 40 -1.89 -6.71 -8.93
CA ARG A 40 -2.30 -6.47 -7.53
C ARG A 40 -2.58 -4.98 -7.22
N GLU A 41 -2.57 -4.11 -8.23
CA GLU A 41 -2.91 -2.69 -8.07
C GLU A 41 -4.42 -2.49 -8.15
N LEU A 42 -5.00 -1.96 -7.07
CA LEU A 42 -6.37 -1.49 -7.05
C LEU A 42 -6.41 0.03 -7.27
N LEU A 43 -7.48 0.47 -7.94
CA LEU A 43 -7.74 1.86 -8.26
C LEU A 43 -8.87 2.36 -7.35
N ALA A 44 -8.56 3.23 -6.40
CA ALA A 44 -9.55 3.76 -5.47
C ALA A 44 -10.48 4.77 -6.17
N SER A 45 -11.78 4.71 -5.91
CA SER A 45 -12.75 5.67 -6.45
C SER A 45 -13.49 6.41 -5.34
N LYS A 46 -14.14 7.53 -5.71
CA LYS A 46 -15.09 8.25 -4.85
C LYS A 46 -16.51 7.65 -4.91
N HIS A 47 -16.69 6.56 -5.63
CA HIS A 47 -17.96 5.85 -5.68
C HIS A 47 -18.24 5.23 -4.30
N MET A 48 -19.23 5.79 -3.63
CA MET A 48 -19.75 5.33 -2.35
C MET A 48 -21.06 4.57 -2.54
N ASP A 49 -21.26 3.52 -1.75
CA ASP A 49 -22.50 2.74 -1.75
C ASP A 49 -22.81 2.20 -0.35
N ILE A 50 -23.99 1.60 -0.17
CA ILE A 50 -24.40 0.90 1.06
C ILE A 50 -24.80 -0.53 0.68
N ILE A 51 -24.12 -1.51 1.28
CA ILE A 51 -24.39 -2.93 1.03
C ILE A 51 -24.84 -3.64 2.32
N PRO A 52 -25.65 -4.70 2.22
CA PRO A 52 -25.90 -5.61 3.33
C PRO A 52 -24.61 -6.26 3.83
N LEU A 53 -24.41 -6.33 5.14
CA LEU A 53 -23.16 -6.85 5.70
C LEU A 53 -22.93 -8.34 5.37
N ASP A 54 -24.01 -9.10 5.19
CA ASP A 54 -23.98 -10.52 4.82
C ASP A 54 -23.54 -10.78 3.36
N THR A 55 -23.42 -9.72 2.54
CA THR A 55 -22.86 -9.83 1.17
C THR A 55 -21.33 -9.72 1.13
N VAL A 56 -20.68 -9.53 2.28
CA VAL A 56 -19.22 -9.46 2.38
C VAL A 56 -18.62 -10.87 2.43
N ASP A 57 -17.97 -11.27 1.34
CA ASP A 57 -17.34 -12.59 1.24
C ASP A 57 -15.99 -12.67 1.97
N GLU A 58 -15.12 -11.66 1.77
CA GLU A 58 -13.73 -11.71 2.21
C GLU A 58 -13.18 -10.33 2.59
N ILE A 59 -12.25 -10.31 3.55
CA ILE A 59 -11.49 -9.12 3.94
C ILE A 59 -10.11 -9.18 3.29
N VAL A 60 -9.75 -8.11 2.59
CA VAL A 60 -8.46 -7.95 1.92
C VAL A 60 -7.68 -6.76 2.50
N TRP A 61 -6.36 -6.80 2.35
CA TRP A 61 -5.47 -5.71 2.74
C TRP A 61 -5.17 -4.83 1.53
N VAL A 62 -5.35 -3.52 1.69
CA VAL A 62 -4.99 -2.55 0.64
C VAL A 62 -3.96 -1.57 1.17
N LEU A 63 -2.73 -1.80 0.72
CA LEU A 63 -1.55 -1.08 1.16
C LEU A 63 -1.27 0.13 0.29
N THR A 64 -0.52 1.10 0.82
CA THR A 64 0.18 2.04 -0.05
C THR A 64 1.28 1.32 -0.82
N TYR A 65 1.70 1.90 -1.94
CA TYR A 65 2.78 1.33 -2.76
C TYR A 65 4.06 1.05 -1.96
N ASN A 66 4.44 1.92 -1.03
CA ASN A 66 5.65 1.74 -0.22
C ASN A 66 5.50 0.59 0.79
N GLU A 67 4.33 0.46 1.42
CA GLU A 67 4.04 -0.66 2.33
C GLU A 67 4.00 -1.99 1.56
N TYR A 68 3.39 -2.02 0.38
CA TYR A 68 3.39 -3.20 -0.47
C TYR A 68 4.80 -3.59 -0.91
N GLY A 69 5.64 -2.61 -1.26
CA GLY A 69 7.06 -2.86 -1.56
C GLY A 69 7.82 -3.49 -0.39
N ARG A 70 7.56 -3.03 0.85
CA ARG A 70 8.12 -3.63 2.07
C ARG A 70 7.59 -5.06 2.27
N PHE A 71 6.29 -5.26 2.18
CA PHE A 71 5.66 -6.59 2.29
C PHE A 71 6.22 -7.59 1.29
N MET A 72 6.38 -7.19 0.02
CA MET A 72 6.96 -8.04 -1.02
C MET A 72 8.45 -8.34 -0.77
N ALA A 73 9.22 -7.38 -0.26
CA ALA A 73 10.62 -7.59 0.08
C ALA A 73 10.77 -8.59 1.25
N GLU A 74 9.93 -8.47 2.27
CA GLU A 74 9.89 -9.39 3.42
C GLU A 74 9.46 -10.80 2.97
N THR A 75 8.34 -10.90 2.24
CA THR A 75 7.85 -12.18 1.69
C THR A 75 8.92 -12.86 0.82
N ARG A 76 9.63 -12.10 -0.02
CA ARG A 76 10.73 -12.64 -0.83
C ARG A 76 11.91 -13.07 0.05
N ASN A 77 12.26 -12.30 1.08
CA ASN A 77 13.34 -12.66 2.00
C ASN A 77 13.07 -14.01 2.67
N ASP A 78 11.83 -14.28 3.04
CA ASP A 78 11.42 -15.53 3.68
C ASP A 78 11.57 -16.77 2.77
N THR A 79 11.64 -16.59 1.46
CA THR A 79 11.90 -17.70 0.52
C THR A 79 13.37 -18.12 0.47
N TYR A 80 14.31 -17.30 0.96
CA TYR A 80 15.72 -17.66 1.01
C TYR A 80 16.04 -18.58 2.22
N PRO A 81 17.07 -19.43 2.12
CA PRO A 81 17.61 -20.16 3.27
C PRO A 81 18.01 -19.19 4.39
N LEU A 82 17.84 -19.60 5.67
CA LEU A 82 18.09 -18.75 6.84
C LEU A 82 19.44 -18.01 6.80
N ALA A 83 20.51 -18.66 6.34
CA ALA A 83 21.84 -18.08 6.25
C ALA A 83 21.99 -16.95 5.21
N GLN A 84 21.03 -16.82 4.28
CA GLN A 84 21.01 -15.81 3.22
C GLN A 84 19.93 -14.74 3.45
N ARG A 85 19.10 -14.89 4.48
CA ARG A 85 18.08 -13.90 4.80
C ARG A 85 18.75 -12.62 5.31
N VAL A 86 18.23 -11.49 4.88
CA VAL A 86 18.65 -10.18 5.40
C VAL A 86 18.19 -10.09 6.86
N ASN A 87 19.12 -9.77 7.77
CA ASN A 87 18.81 -9.56 9.17
C ASN A 87 18.02 -8.26 9.34
N GLU A 88 17.16 -8.21 10.36
CA GLU A 88 16.37 -7.02 10.64
C GLU A 88 17.22 -5.78 10.89
N GLU A 89 18.40 -5.96 11.50
CA GLU A 89 19.37 -4.90 11.77
C GLU A 89 19.95 -4.25 10.51
N ASP A 90 19.97 -4.99 9.39
CA ASP A 90 20.51 -4.55 8.11
C ASP A 90 19.43 -3.93 7.19
N LEU A 91 18.16 -4.00 7.59
CA LEU A 91 17.08 -3.41 6.82
C LEU A 91 17.16 -1.88 6.84
N LEU A 92 17.05 -1.27 5.66
CA LEU A 92 16.92 0.18 5.50
C LEU A 92 15.71 0.77 6.28
N TRP A 93 14.71 -0.07 6.57
CA TRP A 93 13.54 0.24 7.38
C TRP A 93 13.28 -0.91 8.34
N LYS A 94 13.17 -0.62 9.63
CA LYS A 94 12.85 -1.63 10.64
C LYS A 94 11.45 -2.20 10.41
N LYS A 95 11.28 -3.49 10.70
CA LYS A 95 9.98 -4.16 10.55
C LYS A 95 9.02 -3.62 11.61
N GLY A 96 8.07 -2.80 11.18
CA GLY A 96 7.20 -2.10 12.11
C GLY A 96 7.94 -1.05 12.89
N GLU A 97 8.04 0.15 12.32
CA GLU A 97 8.34 1.34 13.09
C GLU A 97 7.35 1.36 14.29
N ASP A 98 7.86 1.18 15.51
CA ASP A 98 7.05 1.36 16.72
C ASP A 98 6.43 2.76 16.64
N ASN A 99 5.11 2.84 16.76
CA ASN A 99 4.29 4.03 16.51
C ASN A 99 3.99 4.37 15.03
N TYR A 100 4.18 3.46 14.08
CA TYR A 100 3.68 3.66 12.72
C TYR A 100 2.15 3.81 12.77
N PRO A 101 1.56 4.96 12.38
CA PRO A 101 0.14 5.21 12.60
C PRO A 101 -0.78 4.20 11.93
N ARG A 102 -0.29 3.51 10.89
CA ARG A 102 -1.05 2.48 10.17
C ARG A 102 -0.65 1.05 10.51
N ARG A 103 0.08 0.80 11.58
CA ARG A 103 0.54 -0.54 11.97
C ARG A 103 -0.61 -1.56 12.06
N THR A 104 -1.76 -1.13 12.56
CA THR A 104 -2.99 -1.95 12.67
C THR A 104 -3.66 -2.23 11.32
N TYR A 105 -3.30 -1.50 10.27
CA TYR A 105 -3.80 -1.67 8.89
C TYR A 105 -2.79 -2.38 7.97
N LEU A 106 -1.73 -2.96 8.53
CA LEU A 106 -0.76 -3.77 7.78
C LEU A 106 -1.06 -5.26 7.96
N PRO A 107 -0.83 -6.09 6.92
CA PRO A 107 -0.94 -7.53 7.02
C PRO A 107 0.01 -8.09 8.08
N ARG A 108 -0.38 -9.23 8.64
CA ARG A 108 0.49 -10.04 9.50
C ARG A 108 1.50 -10.80 8.64
N ASP A 109 2.55 -11.26 9.29
CA ASP A 109 3.65 -11.99 8.64
C ASP A 109 3.20 -13.26 7.91
N ASP A 110 2.11 -13.88 8.35
CA ASP A 110 1.50 -15.08 7.79
C ASP A 110 0.36 -14.80 6.79
N THR A 111 0.11 -13.54 6.46
CA THR A 111 -0.98 -13.17 5.55
C THR A 111 -0.64 -13.61 4.12
N PRO A 112 -1.51 -14.39 3.44
CA PRO A 112 -1.23 -14.84 2.09
C PRO A 112 -1.23 -13.67 1.10
N LEU A 113 -0.32 -13.71 0.12
CA LEU A 113 -0.21 -12.67 -0.92
C LEU A 113 -1.52 -12.48 -1.71
N GLU A 114 -2.36 -13.51 -1.78
CA GLU A 114 -3.62 -13.52 -2.51
C GLU A 114 -4.64 -12.49 -2.01
N VAL A 115 -4.58 -12.14 -0.72
CA VAL A 115 -5.47 -11.14 -0.11
C VAL A 115 -4.79 -9.79 0.08
N VAL A 116 -3.57 -9.61 -0.43
CA VAL A 116 -2.79 -8.37 -0.30
C VAL A 116 -2.72 -7.64 -1.63
N TYR A 117 -3.30 -6.45 -1.63
CA TYR A 117 -3.33 -5.52 -2.76
C TYR A 117 -2.64 -4.21 -2.38
N PHE A 118 -2.42 -3.35 -3.37
CA PHE A 118 -1.96 -1.99 -3.12
C PHE A 118 -2.71 -0.97 -3.95
N CYS A 119 -2.71 0.27 -3.48
CA CYS A 119 -3.29 1.39 -4.18
C CYS A 119 -2.32 2.57 -4.20
N ARG A 120 -2.17 3.18 -5.38
CA ARG A 120 -1.39 4.42 -5.58
C ARG A 120 -2.08 5.43 -6.49
N ARG A 121 -3.26 5.10 -7.02
CA ARG A 121 -4.00 5.92 -7.99
C ARG A 121 -5.47 6.03 -7.62
N LEU A 122 -6.05 7.13 -8.07
CA LEU A 122 -7.49 7.33 -8.02
C LEU A 122 -8.09 7.06 -9.40
N TYR A 123 -9.31 6.55 -9.41
CA TYR A 123 -10.12 6.35 -10.60
C TYR A 123 -11.42 7.14 -10.50
N ASP A 124 -11.60 8.05 -11.45
CA ASP A 124 -12.85 8.75 -11.65
C ASP A 124 -13.80 7.84 -12.45
N CYS A 125 -14.77 7.26 -11.75
CA CYS A 125 -15.76 6.36 -12.34
C CYS A 125 -16.74 7.08 -13.27
N LYS A 126 -16.93 8.40 -13.11
CA LYS A 126 -17.82 9.20 -13.97
C LYS A 126 -17.14 9.52 -15.30
N GLN A 127 -15.85 9.84 -15.25
CA GLN A 127 -15.04 10.13 -16.44
C GLN A 127 -14.39 8.89 -17.05
N GLN A 128 -14.52 7.73 -16.38
CA GLN A 128 -13.85 6.48 -16.73
C GLN A 128 -12.34 6.65 -16.93
N LYS A 129 -11.70 7.39 -16.00
CA LYS A 129 -10.31 7.78 -16.15
C LYS A 129 -9.52 7.59 -14.86
N VAL A 130 -8.31 7.06 -15.02
CA VAL A 130 -7.34 7.01 -13.94
C VAL A 130 -6.70 8.39 -13.79
N GLU A 131 -6.76 8.95 -12.58
CA GLU A 131 -6.11 10.21 -12.26
C GLU A 131 -4.60 10.02 -12.26
N THR A 132 -3.94 10.56 -13.28
CA THR A 132 -2.49 10.74 -13.25
C THR A 132 -2.21 12.07 -12.58
N LYS A 133 -1.52 12.04 -11.44
CA LYS A 133 -0.90 13.27 -10.94
C LYS A 133 0.08 13.69 -12.01
N LYS A 134 -0.25 14.74 -12.77
CA LYS A 134 0.78 15.50 -13.47
C LYS A 134 1.79 15.86 -12.39
N LEU A 135 3.06 15.55 -12.58
CA LEU A 135 4.11 16.28 -11.87
C LEU A 135 3.98 17.73 -12.32
N THR A 136 3.02 18.47 -11.76
CA THR A 136 3.15 19.90 -11.71
C THR A 136 4.39 20.08 -10.86
N GLU A 137 5.44 20.63 -11.44
CA GLU A 137 6.61 21.14 -10.73
C GLU A 137 6.10 22.11 -9.67
N LYS A 138 5.73 21.59 -8.50
CA LYS A 138 5.69 22.40 -7.30
C LYS A 138 7.16 22.72 -7.10
N ASN A 139 7.52 23.96 -7.44
CA ASN A 139 8.79 24.58 -7.11
C ASN A 139 9.10 24.30 -5.64
N ASN A 140 9.79 23.19 -5.41
CA ASN A 140 10.32 22.83 -4.12
C ASN A 140 11.55 23.70 -3.92
N HIS A 141 11.34 24.97 -3.56
CA HIS A 141 12.26 25.68 -2.67
C HIS A 141 12.20 25.05 -1.27
N MET A 142 12.37 23.74 -1.21
CA MET A 142 12.72 23.04 0.01
C MET A 142 14.21 23.31 0.15
N LYS A 143 14.55 24.35 0.94
CA LYS A 143 15.91 24.60 1.40
C LYS A 143 16.49 23.24 1.78
N ARG A 144 17.47 22.78 1.00
CA ARG A 144 18.27 21.59 1.31
C ARG A 144 18.91 21.85 2.66
N SER A 145 18.21 21.47 3.73
CA SER A 145 18.77 21.45 5.06
C SER A 145 19.84 20.36 5.03
N ARG A 146 21.07 20.86 4.89
CA ARG A 146 22.38 20.24 5.07
C ARG A 146 22.33 18.72 5.25
N ARG A 147 22.74 18.00 4.20
CA ARG A 147 23.20 16.61 4.31
C ARG A 147 24.21 16.56 5.46
N HIS A 148 23.88 15.84 6.54
CA HIS A 148 24.87 15.48 7.55
C HIS A 148 25.94 14.62 6.85
N PRO A 149 27.23 14.98 6.93
CA PRO A 149 28.29 14.15 6.37
C PRO A 149 28.38 12.88 7.22
N TRP A 150 28.15 11.74 6.58
CA TRP A 150 28.51 10.44 7.10
C TRP A 150 30.00 10.46 7.49
N ARG A 151 30.29 10.43 8.79
CA ARG A 151 31.68 10.26 9.26
C ARG A 151 32.11 8.84 8.92
N HIS A 152 33.13 8.73 8.08
CA HIS A 152 33.89 7.51 7.87
C HIS A 152 34.35 6.95 9.23
N ARG A 153 33.85 5.77 9.59
CA ARG A 153 34.32 5.00 10.74
C ARG A 153 35.59 4.27 10.30
N ALA A 154 36.75 4.92 10.46
CA ALA A 154 38.04 4.25 10.29
C ALA A 154 38.25 3.26 11.45
N ARG A 155 38.18 1.96 11.15
CA ARG A 155 38.68 0.91 12.05
C ARG A 155 40.22 1.01 12.06
N LYS A 156 40.80 1.45 13.19
CA LYS A 156 42.23 1.24 13.44
C LYS A 156 42.39 -0.12 14.11
N TYR A 157 43.01 -1.07 13.40
CA TYR A 157 43.69 -2.19 14.04
C TYR A 157 44.90 -1.64 14.80
N HIS A 158 45.11 -2.08 16.04
CA HIS A 158 46.41 -1.99 16.71
C HIS A 158 46.92 -3.41 16.93
N ARG A 159 48.17 -3.61 16.50
CA ARG A 159 49.07 -4.66 16.93
C ARG A 159 49.56 -4.33 18.34
#